data_AF-A0A355DS73-F1
#
_entry.id   AF-A0A355DS73-F1
#
_cell.length_a   1.000
_cell.length_b   1.000
_cell.length_c   1.000
_cell.angle_alpha   90.00
_cell.angle_beta   90.00
_cell.angle_gamma   90.00
#
_symmetry.space_group_name_H-M   'P 1'
#
loop_
_entity.id
_entity.type
_entity.pdbx_description
1 polymer ?
#
loop_
_entity_poly.entity_id
_entity_poly.type
_entity_poly.pdbx_seq_one_letter_code
_entity_poly.pdbx_strand_id
1 'polypeptide(L)'
;MTRQPHDQFAKQYLSELLEPLGTVEISREVTDEVRQIDLYFSPSPTPETEPPNLGLLSQLVSSPCLIEPFRNQPSKTEIRTCILKLFSLQSDLQRQARRENRSLPETELPRLWILATSASTALVESFGAKLEPNKWTQGVYVLAEALKTGIIAINRLPTTPETLWLRILGKGKTQQQAISELLALPREHPLRSNTLELIYSWRITLEMKDNLDEDERELMMNLSPAYLQWREETLMQGLQQGLQQGLQQGLQQGLQQGLQQGLQQGTVQGQRLFLESLLKIRFGSLDAELLAIIPPLLKLPLDECSRLSLQLSREELIARFSRTEN
;
A
#
# COMPACT_ATOMS: atom_id res chain seq x y z
N MET A 1 21.23 2.64 25.77
CA MET A 1 21.11 1.25 25.27
C MET A 1 20.88 1.34 23.78
N THR A 2 21.80 0.81 22.98
CA THR A 2 21.75 0.81 21.52
C THR A 2 20.48 0.08 21.07
N ARG A 3 19.54 0.83 20.49
CA ARG A 3 18.30 0.28 19.91
C ARG A 3 18.69 -0.70 18.81
N GLN A 4 18.40 -1.98 19.02
CA GLN A 4 18.67 -2.99 18.01
C GLN A 4 17.66 -2.83 16.87
N PRO A 5 18.07 -2.85 15.59
CA PRO A 5 17.13 -2.58 14.50
C PRO A 5 15.92 -3.53 14.45
N HIS A 6 16.00 -4.76 14.93
CA HIS A 6 14.81 -5.62 15.11
C HIS A 6 13.75 -5.04 16.05
N ASP A 7 14.17 -4.38 17.14
CA ASP A 7 13.26 -3.74 18.09
C ASP A 7 12.51 -2.59 17.41
N GLN A 8 13.20 -1.78 16.59
CA GLN A 8 12.56 -0.73 15.81
C GLN A 8 11.59 -1.28 14.74
N PHE A 9 11.98 -2.34 14.03
CA PHE A 9 11.09 -3.04 13.11
C PHE A 9 9.82 -3.53 13.81
N ALA A 10 9.97 -4.24 14.93
CA ALA A 10 8.85 -4.79 15.68
C ALA A 10 7.90 -3.70 16.17
N LYS A 11 8.43 -2.56 16.64
CA LYS A 11 7.64 -1.39 17.05
C LYS A 11 6.81 -0.81 15.91
N GLN A 12 7.44 -0.53 14.77
CA GLN A 12 6.74 0.04 13.61
C GLN A 12 5.70 -0.95 13.06
N TYR A 13 6.11 -2.22 12.92
CA TYR A 13 5.25 -3.29 12.45
C TYR A 13 4.00 -3.48 13.32
N LEU A 14 4.18 -3.55 14.64
CA LEU A 14 3.05 -3.68 15.56
C LEU A 14 2.20 -2.41 15.60
N SER A 15 2.80 -1.22 15.49
CA SER A 15 2.04 0.04 15.46
C SER A 15 1.05 0.06 14.29
N GLU A 16 1.53 -0.18 13.07
CA GLU A 16 0.67 -0.14 11.89
C GLU A 16 -0.43 -1.21 11.90
N LEU A 17 -0.14 -2.39 12.44
CA LEU A 17 -1.16 -3.43 12.59
C LEU A 17 -2.21 -3.09 13.66
N LEU A 18 -1.81 -2.41 14.73
CA LEU A 18 -2.68 -2.14 15.89
C LEU A 18 -3.44 -0.82 15.79
N GLU A 19 -3.00 0.15 14.98
CA GLU A 19 -3.66 1.45 14.78
C GLU A 19 -5.17 1.33 14.46
N PRO A 20 -5.63 0.39 13.60
CA PRO A 20 -7.07 0.22 13.36
C PRO A 20 -7.86 -0.31 14.57
N LEU A 21 -7.18 -0.88 15.58
CA LEU A 21 -7.82 -1.48 16.76
C LEU A 21 -7.88 -0.53 17.96
N GLY A 22 -7.11 0.56 17.95
CA GLY A 22 -7.02 1.49 19.07
C GLY A 22 -5.80 2.40 19.01
N THR A 23 -5.52 3.06 20.14
CA THR A 23 -4.41 4.01 20.24
C THR A 23 -3.11 3.26 20.54
N VAL A 24 -2.07 3.55 19.75
CA VAL A 24 -0.70 3.06 19.96
C VAL A 24 0.20 4.22 20.38
N GLU A 25 1.01 4.01 21.42
CA GLU A 25 2.06 4.92 21.86
C GLU A 25 3.42 4.19 21.84
N ILE A 26 4.34 4.61 20.98
CA ILE A 26 5.69 4.04 20.87
C ILE A 26 6.63 4.79 21.82
N SER A 27 7.50 4.07 22.53
CA SER A 27 8.53 4.66 23.39
C SER A 27 7.97 5.59 24.48
N ARG A 28 6.81 5.23 25.06
CA ARG A 28 6.16 5.99 26.13
C ARG A 28 7.05 6.06 27.36
N GLU A 29 7.34 7.26 27.83
CA GLU A 29 8.11 7.48 29.06
C GLU A 29 7.29 7.14 30.30
N VAL A 30 7.96 6.55 31.29
CA VAL A 30 7.37 6.24 32.58
C VAL A 30 7.90 7.25 33.59
N THR A 31 7.02 8.02 34.22
CA THR A 31 7.43 9.24 34.97
C THR A 31 8.37 8.98 36.16
N ASP A 32 8.36 7.76 36.72
CA ASP A 32 9.18 7.39 37.87
C ASP A 32 10.56 6.78 37.49
N GLU A 33 10.80 6.44 36.22
CA GLU A 33 12.06 5.83 35.77
C GLU A 33 12.49 6.44 34.43
N VAL A 34 13.79 6.70 34.20
CA VAL A 34 14.30 7.07 32.86
C VAL A 34 14.27 5.84 31.93
N ARG A 35 13.09 5.25 31.73
CA ARG A 35 12.80 4.04 30.98
C ARG A 35 11.60 4.28 30.09
N GLN A 36 11.64 3.66 28.92
CA GLN A 36 10.59 3.75 27.92
C GLN A 36 9.92 2.39 27.77
N ILE A 37 8.59 2.41 27.68
CA ILE A 37 7.78 1.28 27.26
C ILE A 37 7.87 1.22 25.74
N ASP A 38 8.17 0.03 25.21
CA ASP A 38 8.40 -0.11 23.77
C ASP A 38 7.14 0.22 22.96
N LEU A 39 6.03 -0.38 23.33
CA LEU A 39 4.71 -0.09 22.78
C LEU A 39 3.66 -0.16 23.90
N TYR A 40 2.90 0.91 24.10
CA TYR A 40 1.67 0.92 24.89
C TYR A 40 0.48 0.97 23.95
N PHE A 41 -0.50 0.10 24.19
CA PHE A 41 -1.72 0.03 23.40
C PHE A 41 -2.95 0.18 24.29
N SER A 42 -3.92 0.95 23.81
CA SER A 42 -5.24 1.09 24.41
C SER A 42 -6.31 0.79 23.36
N PRO A 43 -7.14 -0.25 23.52
CA PRO A 43 -8.19 -0.58 22.55
C PRO A 43 -9.21 0.54 22.43
N SER A 44 -9.73 0.75 21.21
CA SER A 44 -10.80 1.72 20.99
C SER A 44 -12.10 1.27 21.67
N PRO A 45 -12.81 2.15 22.39
CA PRO A 45 -14.11 1.83 22.99
C PRO A 45 -15.20 1.61 21.93
N THR A 46 -15.02 2.17 20.73
CA THR A 46 -15.87 1.95 19.56
C THR A 46 -14.99 1.40 18.44
N PRO A 47 -15.05 0.09 18.16
CA PRO A 47 -14.33 -0.50 17.04
C PRO A 47 -14.80 0.14 15.73
N GLU A 48 -13.92 0.21 14.73
CA GLU A 48 -14.35 0.42 13.35
C GLU A 48 -15.40 -0.63 12.95
N THR A 49 -16.22 -0.33 11.93
CA THR A 49 -17.33 -1.18 11.50
C THR A 49 -16.91 -2.62 11.16
N GLU A 50 -15.65 -2.84 10.74
CA GLU A 50 -15.03 -4.15 10.53
C GLU A 50 -13.52 -4.09 10.82
N PRO A 51 -13.06 -4.29 12.07
CA PRO A 51 -11.64 -4.23 12.39
C PRO A 51 -10.87 -5.39 11.74
N PRO A 52 -9.60 -5.20 11.37
CA PRO A 52 -8.79 -6.26 10.79
C PRO A 52 -8.65 -7.45 11.76
N ASN A 53 -8.85 -8.66 11.25
CA ASN A 53 -8.65 -9.87 12.03
C ASN A 53 -7.16 -10.22 12.11
N LEU A 54 -6.53 -9.91 13.25
CA LEU A 54 -5.13 -10.23 13.54
C LEU A 54 -4.97 -11.52 14.37
N GLY A 55 -6.02 -12.34 14.48
CA GLY A 55 -6.00 -13.61 15.21
C GLY A 55 -5.56 -13.44 16.67
N LEU A 56 -4.53 -14.17 17.07
CA LEU A 56 -3.95 -14.13 18.41
C LEU A 56 -3.50 -12.72 18.80
N LEU A 57 -3.00 -11.90 17.87
CA LEU A 57 -2.61 -10.52 18.19
C LEU A 57 -3.82 -9.70 18.65
N SER A 58 -4.98 -9.81 17.97
CA SER A 58 -6.24 -9.18 18.41
C SER A 58 -6.67 -9.66 19.80
N GLN A 59 -6.46 -10.95 20.11
CA GLN A 59 -6.76 -11.51 21.43
C GLN A 59 -5.85 -10.92 22.52
N LEU A 60 -4.55 -10.77 22.26
CA LEU A 60 -3.59 -10.21 23.21
C LEU A 60 -3.91 -8.74 23.55
N VAL A 61 -4.39 -7.97 22.57
CA VAL A 61 -4.68 -6.55 22.72
C VAL A 61 -6.14 -6.23 23.07
N SER A 62 -6.91 -7.21 23.53
CA SER A 62 -8.32 -7.04 23.93
C SER A 62 -8.55 -6.14 25.16
N SER A 63 -7.48 -5.79 25.87
CA SER A 63 -7.45 -4.84 26.99
C SER A 63 -6.20 -3.96 26.86
N PRO A 64 -6.10 -2.82 27.56
CA PRO A 64 -4.86 -2.03 27.56
C PRO A 64 -3.64 -2.91 27.84
N CYS A 65 -2.54 -2.70 27.11
CA CYS A 65 -1.37 -3.54 27.26
C CYS A 65 -0.06 -2.83 26.92
N LEU A 66 1.03 -3.37 27.46
CA LEU A 66 2.40 -3.06 27.07
C LEU A 66 2.91 -4.23 26.25
N ILE A 67 3.62 -3.95 25.16
CA ILE A 67 4.26 -4.97 24.34
C ILE A 67 5.76 -4.69 24.28
N GLU A 68 6.55 -5.68 24.67
CA GLU A 68 8.02 -5.60 24.74
C GLU A 68 8.61 -6.72 23.86
N PRO A 69 9.01 -6.41 22.60
CA PRO A 69 9.54 -7.38 21.67
C PRO A 69 11.04 -7.64 21.90
N PHE A 70 11.45 -8.91 21.82
CA PHE A 70 12.83 -9.35 21.96
C PHE A 70 13.23 -10.25 20.78
N ARG A 71 14.29 -9.86 20.07
CA ARG A 71 14.87 -10.65 18.97
C ARG A 71 15.42 -12.00 19.43
N ASN A 72 15.87 -12.07 20.68
CA ASN A 72 16.46 -13.26 21.29
C ASN A 72 15.73 -13.58 22.60
N GLN A 73 16.01 -14.74 23.20
CA GLN A 73 15.42 -15.07 24.49
C GLN A 73 15.83 -14.01 25.54
N PRO A 74 14.87 -13.34 26.22
CA PRO A 74 15.20 -12.39 27.26
C PRO A 74 15.78 -13.08 28.49
N SER A 75 16.71 -12.42 29.15
CA SER A 75 17.22 -12.80 30.46
C SER A 75 16.17 -12.61 31.55
N LYS A 76 16.39 -13.25 32.71
CA LYS A 76 15.54 -13.04 33.89
C LYS A 76 15.53 -11.58 34.35
N THR A 77 16.64 -10.86 34.15
CA THR A 77 16.74 -9.44 34.49
C THR A 77 15.90 -8.58 33.55
N GLU A 78 15.94 -8.84 32.24
CA GLU A 78 15.10 -8.13 31.26
C GLU A 78 13.61 -8.33 31.53
N ILE A 79 13.17 -9.58 31.80
CA ILE A 79 11.76 -9.84 32.16
C ILE A 79 11.34 -9.07 33.42
N ARG A 80 12.18 -9.06 34.46
CA ARG A 80 11.89 -8.28 35.68
C ARG A 80 11.84 -6.78 35.40
N THR A 81 12.68 -6.26 34.53
CA THR A 81 12.64 -4.87 34.09
C THR A 81 11.32 -4.56 33.37
N CYS A 82 10.84 -5.42 32.47
CA CYS A 82 9.54 -5.22 31.82
C CYS A 82 8.39 -5.23 32.85
N ILE A 83 8.42 -6.13 33.84
CA ILE A 83 7.42 -6.17 34.93
C ILE A 83 7.49 -4.88 35.77
N LEU A 84 8.68 -4.36 36.04
CA LEU A 84 8.85 -3.09 36.74
C LEU A 84 8.24 -1.92 35.94
N LYS A 85 8.44 -1.87 34.61
CA LYS A 85 7.75 -0.87 33.74
C LYS A 85 6.22 -0.96 33.87
N LEU A 86 5.67 -2.18 33.86
CA LEU A 86 4.23 -2.42 34.03
C LEU A 86 3.71 -1.83 35.35
N PHE A 87 4.36 -2.14 36.48
CA PHE A 87 3.90 -1.67 37.79
C PHE A 87 4.06 -0.16 37.98
N SER A 88 5.12 0.43 37.41
CA SER A 88 5.28 1.88 37.39
C SER A 88 4.15 2.56 36.61
N LEU A 89 3.82 2.05 35.42
CA LEU A 89 2.68 2.56 34.63
C LEU A 89 1.34 2.40 35.37
N GLN A 90 1.08 1.25 35.99
CA GLN A 90 -0.14 1.04 36.77
C GLN A 90 -0.24 2.03 37.93
N SER A 91 0.89 2.31 38.60
CA SER A 91 0.95 3.31 39.67
C SER A 91 0.65 4.72 39.15
N ASP A 92 1.16 5.08 37.97
CA ASP A 92 0.83 6.35 37.30
C ASP A 92 -0.66 6.47 36.99
N LEU A 93 -1.26 5.44 36.39
CA LEU A 93 -2.69 5.41 36.06
C LEU A 93 -3.56 5.51 37.33
N GLN A 94 -3.17 4.82 38.41
CA GLN A 94 -3.87 4.93 39.69
C GLN A 94 -3.77 6.34 40.28
N ARG A 95 -2.60 6.99 40.20
CA ARG A 95 -2.43 8.38 40.64
C ARG A 95 -3.29 9.33 39.82
N GLN A 96 -3.35 9.14 38.50
CA GLN A 96 -4.18 9.93 37.61
C GLN A 96 -5.67 9.77 37.96
N ALA A 97 -6.17 8.54 38.08
CA ALA A 97 -7.56 8.27 38.44
C ALA A 97 -7.95 8.91 39.78
N ARG A 98 -7.05 8.84 40.78
CA ARG A 98 -7.26 9.52 42.08
C ARG A 98 -7.36 11.04 41.95
N ARG A 99 -6.53 11.67 41.11
CA ARG A 99 -6.61 13.12 40.83
C ARG A 99 -7.92 13.51 40.15
N GLU A 100 -8.47 12.61 39.34
CA GLU A 100 -9.75 12.75 38.65
C GLU A 100 -10.97 12.33 39.51
N ASN A 101 -10.77 11.98 40.79
CA ASN A 101 -11.79 11.42 41.68
C ASN A 101 -12.52 10.20 41.09
N ARG A 102 -11.82 9.39 40.30
CA ARG A 102 -12.31 8.17 39.65
C ARG A 102 -11.70 6.93 40.30
N SER A 103 -12.46 5.85 40.41
CA SER A 103 -11.93 4.54 40.75
C SER A 103 -11.45 3.83 39.48
N LEU A 104 -10.25 3.23 39.52
CA LEU A 104 -9.66 2.49 38.40
C LEU A 104 -9.87 0.98 38.63
N PRO A 105 -10.81 0.33 37.92
CA PRO A 105 -11.07 -1.10 38.10
C PRO A 105 -9.93 -1.96 37.55
N GLU A 106 -9.80 -3.17 38.08
CA GLU A 106 -8.76 -4.13 37.67
C GLU A 106 -8.80 -4.44 36.17
N THR A 107 -9.98 -4.38 35.54
CA THR A 107 -10.17 -4.63 34.10
C THR A 107 -9.57 -3.54 33.22
N GLU A 108 -9.39 -2.33 33.74
CA GLU A 108 -8.76 -1.21 33.02
C GLU A 108 -7.23 -1.17 33.23
N LEU A 109 -6.70 -1.95 34.17
CA LEU A 109 -5.26 -2.03 34.37
C LEU A 109 -4.58 -2.79 33.23
N PRO A 110 -3.49 -2.23 32.68
CA PRO A 110 -2.84 -2.82 31.53
C PRO A 110 -2.18 -4.16 31.86
N ARG A 111 -2.03 -5.00 30.83
CA ARG A 111 -1.28 -6.26 30.86
C ARG A 111 0.05 -6.13 30.11
N LEU A 112 1.11 -6.74 30.59
CA LEU A 112 2.38 -6.86 29.89
C LEU A 112 2.42 -8.11 29.02
N TRP A 113 2.83 -7.95 27.76
CA TRP A 113 3.16 -9.03 26.84
C TRP A 113 4.61 -8.95 26.38
N ILE A 114 5.40 -9.94 26.74
CA ILE A 114 6.80 -10.07 26.32
C ILE A 114 6.84 -10.98 25.08
N LEU A 115 7.15 -10.41 23.92
CA LEU A 115 7.22 -11.16 22.67
C LEU A 115 8.66 -11.59 22.39
N ALA A 116 9.01 -12.82 22.70
CA ALA A 116 10.35 -13.34 22.44
C ALA A 116 10.34 -14.26 21.21
N THR A 117 11.31 -14.12 20.30
CA THR A 117 11.46 -15.06 19.18
C THR A 117 11.56 -16.51 19.66
N SER A 118 12.16 -16.71 20.84
CA SER A 118 12.17 -17.98 21.55
C SER A 118 12.18 -17.77 23.07
N ALA A 119 11.54 -18.70 23.79
CA ALA A 119 11.68 -18.82 25.24
C ALA A 119 11.80 -20.30 25.62
N SER A 120 12.87 -20.65 26.34
CA SER A 120 13.11 -21.99 26.84
C SER A 120 12.11 -22.36 27.94
N THR A 121 11.84 -23.65 28.08
CA THR A 121 10.96 -24.17 29.14
C THR A 121 11.47 -23.78 30.52
N ALA A 122 12.79 -23.88 30.74
CA ALA A 122 13.42 -23.49 32.01
C ALA A 122 13.22 -22.00 32.35
N LEU A 123 13.25 -21.11 31.35
CA LEU A 123 12.98 -19.69 31.58
C LEU A 123 11.51 -19.46 31.98
N VAL A 124 10.58 -20.00 31.19
CA VAL A 124 9.13 -19.90 31.43
C VAL A 124 8.76 -20.43 32.83
N GLU A 125 9.26 -21.63 33.17
CA GLU A 125 9.04 -22.25 34.48
C GLU A 125 9.65 -21.45 35.63
N SER A 126 10.79 -20.79 35.42
CA SER A 126 11.43 -19.99 36.47
C SER A 126 10.64 -18.76 36.91
N PHE A 127 9.68 -18.31 36.10
CA PHE A 127 8.71 -17.26 36.44
C PHE A 127 7.34 -17.84 36.86
N GLY A 128 7.21 -19.17 36.93
CA GLY A 128 5.95 -19.84 37.20
C GLY A 128 4.88 -19.61 36.12
N ALA A 129 5.30 -19.19 34.91
CA ALA A 129 4.39 -18.93 33.81
C ALA A 129 3.85 -20.25 33.24
N LYS A 130 2.54 -20.32 32.98
CA LYS A 130 1.85 -21.54 32.55
C LYS A 130 1.00 -21.29 31.32
N LEU A 131 0.85 -22.33 30.50
CA LEU A 131 -0.15 -22.38 29.45
C LEU A 131 -1.52 -22.63 30.10
N GLU A 132 -2.53 -21.85 29.70
CA GLU A 132 -3.94 -22.09 30.05
C GLU A 132 -4.66 -22.62 28.81
N PRO A 133 -4.81 -23.94 28.62
CA PRO A 133 -5.23 -24.51 27.33
C PRO A 133 -6.62 -24.07 26.86
N ASN A 134 -7.50 -23.70 27.80
CA ASN A 134 -8.86 -23.25 27.50
C ASN A 134 -8.91 -21.80 27.00
N LYS A 135 -7.81 -21.05 27.12
CA LYS A 135 -7.74 -19.61 26.82
C LYS A 135 -6.66 -19.28 25.80
N TRP A 136 -5.55 -19.99 25.85
CA TRP A 136 -4.35 -19.65 25.11
C TRP A 136 -3.84 -20.86 24.32
N THR A 137 -3.32 -20.57 23.13
CA THR A 137 -2.66 -21.58 22.30
C THR A 137 -1.22 -21.83 22.76
N GLN A 138 -0.62 -22.91 22.25
CA GLN A 138 0.79 -23.22 22.50
C GLN A 138 1.68 -22.03 22.15
N GLY A 139 2.67 -21.77 23.00
CA GLY A 139 3.59 -20.63 22.87
C GLY A 139 3.16 -19.39 23.66
N VAL A 140 1.95 -19.36 24.22
CA VAL A 140 1.50 -18.28 25.10
C VAL A 140 1.48 -18.78 26.55
N TYR A 141 2.28 -18.16 27.41
CA TYR A 141 2.40 -18.52 28.81
C TYR A 141 2.10 -17.30 29.68
N VAL A 142 1.27 -17.46 30.70
CA VAL A 142 0.86 -16.35 31.59
C VAL A 142 1.33 -16.60 33.01
N LEU A 143 1.75 -15.53 33.69
CA LEU A 143 2.03 -15.55 35.12
C LEU A 143 0.71 -15.50 35.91
N ALA A 144 0.80 -15.57 37.25
CA ALA A 144 -0.35 -15.39 38.13
C ALA A 144 -1.16 -14.13 37.75
N GLU A 145 -2.49 -14.23 37.81
CA GLU A 145 -3.41 -13.22 37.28
C GLU A 145 -3.12 -11.80 37.77
N ALA A 146 -2.83 -11.64 39.08
CA ALA A 146 -2.51 -10.37 39.71
C ALA A 146 -1.22 -9.71 39.18
N LEU A 147 -0.32 -10.47 38.56
CA LEU A 147 0.92 -9.94 37.97
C LEU A 147 0.70 -9.41 36.54
N LYS A 148 -0.46 -9.67 35.93
CA LYS A 148 -0.85 -9.21 34.59
C LYS A 148 0.29 -9.27 33.57
N THR A 149 1.01 -10.39 33.51
CA THR A 149 2.16 -10.58 32.64
C THR A 149 2.04 -11.87 31.86
N GLY A 150 2.37 -11.84 30.57
CA GLY A 150 2.53 -13.03 29.74
C GLY A 150 3.81 -13.00 28.90
N ILE A 151 4.31 -14.20 28.61
CA ILE A 151 5.50 -14.47 27.81
C ILE A 151 5.04 -15.25 26.58
N ILE A 152 5.30 -14.70 25.39
CA ILE A 152 5.01 -15.32 24.11
C ILE A 152 6.32 -15.85 23.55
N ALA A 153 6.42 -17.17 23.38
CA ALA A 153 7.50 -17.85 22.70
C ALA A 153 7.11 -18.06 21.23
N ILE A 154 7.51 -17.13 20.35
CA ILE A 154 7.06 -17.09 18.95
C ILE A 154 7.37 -18.39 18.20
N ASN A 155 8.56 -18.97 18.42
CA ASN A 155 8.96 -20.25 17.82
C ASN A 155 8.15 -21.47 18.27
N ARG A 156 7.25 -21.32 19.25
CA ARG A 156 6.34 -22.37 19.73
C ARG A 156 4.89 -22.14 19.30
N LEU A 157 4.59 -21.02 18.64
CA LEU A 157 3.26 -20.75 18.12
C LEU A 157 2.93 -21.75 17.00
N PRO A 158 1.71 -22.32 16.97
CA PRO A 158 1.31 -23.23 15.91
C PRO A 158 1.25 -22.52 14.55
N THR A 159 1.63 -23.21 13.48
CA THR A 159 1.52 -22.67 12.11
C THR A 159 0.07 -22.64 11.65
N THR A 160 -0.59 -21.53 11.93
CA THR A 160 -2.00 -21.27 11.60
C THR A 160 -2.18 -19.80 11.21
N PRO A 161 -3.24 -19.43 10.46
CA PRO A 161 -3.55 -18.04 10.15
C PRO A 161 -3.66 -17.15 11.40
N GLU A 162 -4.15 -17.71 12.51
CA GLU A 162 -4.37 -17.00 13.77
C GLU A 162 -3.07 -16.51 14.41
N THR A 163 -1.93 -17.13 14.14
CA THR A 163 -0.64 -16.75 14.73
C THR A 163 0.32 -16.10 13.73
N LEU A 164 -0.10 -15.99 12.46
CA LEU A 164 0.73 -15.53 11.34
C LEU A 164 1.45 -14.22 11.66
N TRP A 165 0.70 -13.21 12.09
CA TRP A 165 1.22 -11.86 12.32
C TRP A 165 2.28 -11.80 13.42
N LEU A 166 2.21 -12.67 14.42
CA LEU A 166 3.26 -12.79 15.45
C LEU A 166 4.46 -13.59 14.96
N ARG A 167 4.26 -14.61 14.11
CA ARG A 167 5.36 -15.43 13.58
C ARG A 167 6.24 -14.68 12.58
N ILE A 168 5.74 -13.62 11.93
CA ILE A 168 6.54 -12.69 11.11
C ILE A 168 7.66 -12.03 11.94
N LEU A 169 7.42 -11.76 13.23
CA LEU A 169 8.42 -11.22 14.16
C LEU A 169 9.45 -12.26 14.64
N GLY A 170 9.30 -13.52 14.24
CA GLY A 170 10.15 -14.64 14.63
C GLY A 170 11.57 -14.62 14.04
N LYS A 171 12.25 -15.76 14.11
CA LYS A 171 13.60 -15.99 13.55
C LYS A 171 13.67 -17.32 12.80
N GLY A 172 14.62 -17.46 11.88
CA GLY A 172 14.89 -18.68 11.13
C GLY A 172 13.67 -19.24 10.42
N LYS A 173 13.47 -20.55 10.55
CA LYS A 173 12.36 -21.28 9.90
C LYS A 173 10.97 -20.73 10.25
N THR A 174 10.76 -20.27 11.48
CA THR A 174 9.46 -19.73 11.93
C THR A 174 9.10 -18.50 11.10
N GLN A 175 10.05 -17.59 10.93
CA GLN A 175 9.85 -16.38 10.13
C GLN A 175 9.74 -16.70 8.65
N GLN A 176 10.63 -17.53 8.10
CA GLN A 176 10.57 -17.93 6.69
C GLN A 176 9.22 -18.53 6.30
N GLN A 177 8.67 -19.39 7.17
CA GLN A 177 7.35 -19.99 6.95
C GLN A 177 6.23 -18.95 7.01
N ALA A 178 6.26 -18.07 8.01
CA ALA A 178 5.28 -16.99 8.14
C ALA A 178 5.32 -16.02 6.93
N ILE A 179 6.51 -15.70 6.43
CA ILE A 179 6.67 -14.88 5.22
C ILE A 179 6.12 -15.61 3.98
N SER A 180 6.34 -16.91 3.88
CA SER A 180 5.77 -17.71 2.78
C SER A 180 4.24 -17.75 2.83
N GLU A 181 3.65 -17.85 4.04
CA GLU A 181 2.21 -17.76 4.26
C GLU A 181 1.65 -16.38 3.90
N LEU A 182 2.33 -15.30 4.32
CA LEU A 182 1.98 -13.92 3.96
C LEU A 182 1.92 -13.74 2.44
N LEU A 183 2.91 -14.27 1.71
CA LEU A 183 2.96 -14.17 0.26
C LEU A 183 1.85 -14.98 -0.44
N ALA A 184 1.43 -16.09 0.18
CA ALA A 184 0.35 -16.94 -0.28
C ALA A 184 -1.06 -16.40 0.05
N LEU A 185 -1.18 -15.34 0.87
CA LEU A 185 -2.47 -14.69 1.11
C LEU A 185 -3.05 -14.12 -0.19
N PRO A 186 -4.40 -14.07 -0.31
CA PRO A 186 -5.06 -13.39 -1.43
C PRO A 186 -4.58 -11.95 -1.59
N ARG A 187 -4.52 -11.46 -2.83
CA ARG A 187 -4.03 -10.11 -3.13
C ARG A 187 -4.91 -9.03 -2.51
N GLU A 188 -6.20 -9.32 -2.40
CA GLU A 188 -7.23 -8.45 -1.84
C GLU A 188 -7.26 -8.51 -0.31
N HIS A 189 -6.41 -9.33 0.32
CA HIS A 189 -6.35 -9.41 1.78
C HIS A 189 -5.93 -8.04 2.36
N PRO A 190 -6.74 -7.38 3.20
CA PRO A 190 -6.54 -6.00 3.62
C PRO A 190 -5.15 -5.71 4.19
N LEU A 191 -4.60 -6.65 4.96
CA LEU A 191 -3.31 -6.49 5.61
C LEU A 191 -2.11 -6.93 4.77
N ARG A 192 -2.31 -7.63 3.64
CA ARG A 192 -1.19 -8.20 2.87
C ARG A 192 -0.32 -7.09 2.28
N SER A 193 -0.90 -6.10 1.61
CA SER A 193 -0.13 -5.01 0.99
C SER A 193 0.63 -4.21 2.05
N ASN A 194 -0.08 -3.72 3.07
CA ASN A 194 0.50 -2.91 4.14
C ASN A 194 1.67 -3.65 4.83
N THR A 195 1.50 -4.94 5.12
CA THR A 195 2.56 -5.76 5.73
C THR A 195 3.77 -5.94 4.81
N LEU A 196 3.56 -6.15 3.51
CA LEU A 196 4.65 -6.28 2.54
C LEU A 196 5.40 -4.95 2.34
N GLU A 197 4.68 -3.82 2.34
CA GLU A 197 5.25 -2.48 2.27
C GLU A 197 6.14 -2.18 3.48
N LEU A 198 5.70 -2.54 4.69
CA LEU A 198 6.50 -2.46 5.92
C LEU A 198 7.79 -3.30 5.85
N ILE A 199 7.66 -4.55 5.41
CA ILE A 199 8.81 -5.44 5.22
C ILE A 199 9.80 -4.85 4.21
N TYR A 200 9.29 -4.23 3.15
CA TYR A 200 10.09 -3.58 2.12
C TYR A 200 10.81 -2.31 2.62
N SER A 201 10.08 -1.39 3.25
CA SER A 201 10.67 -0.14 3.79
C SER A 201 11.79 -0.45 4.79
N TRP A 202 11.58 -1.49 5.59
CA TRP A 202 12.59 -1.98 6.52
C TRP A 202 13.80 -2.56 5.81
N ARG A 203 13.60 -3.37 4.76
CA ARG A 203 14.69 -3.92 3.96
C ARG A 203 15.57 -2.81 3.37
N ILE A 204 14.99 -1.75 2.80
CA ILE A 204 15.75 -0.61 2.28
C ILE A 204 16.60 0.01 3.40
N THR A 205 16.01 0.18 4.58
CA THR A 205 16.69 0.75 5.74
C THR A 205 17.89 -0.11 6.15
N LEU A 206 17.77 -1.44 6.10
CA LEU A 206 18.89 -2.35 6.34
C LEU A 206 19.94 -2.31 5.22
N GLU A 207 19.54 -2.25 3.94
CA GLU A 207 20.49 -2.16 2.82
C GLU A 207 21.35 -0.90 2.85
N MET A 208 20.85 0.19 3.43
CA MET A 208 21.60 1.44 3.61
C MET A 208 22.63 1.39 4.76
N LYS A 209 22.65 0.33 5.56
CA LYS A 209 23.53 0.20 6.72
C LYS A 209 24.83 -0.51 6.31
N ASP A 210 25.97 0.18 6.46
CA ASP A 210 27.28 -0.35 6.06
C ASP A 210 27.70 -1.64 6.81
N ASN A 211 27.29 -1.77 8.08
CA ASN A 211 27.66 -2.89 8.94
C ASN A 211 26.42 -3.56 9.54
N LEU A 212 25.96 -4.61 8.87
CA LEU A 212 24.90 -5.50 9.36
C LEU A 212 25.47 -6.55 10.30
N ASP A 213 24.85 -6.70 11.46
CA ASP A 213 25.07 -7.83 12.35
C ASP A 213 24.45 -9.14 11.79
N GLU A 214 24.70 -10.27 12.46
CA GLU A 214 24.23 -11.57 12.01
C GLU A 214 22.70 -11.68 11.98
N ASP A 215 22.02 -11.10 12.98
CA ASP A 215 20.55 -11.11 13.08
C ASP A 215 19.90 -10.26 11.98
N GLU A 216 20.52 -9.13 11.63
CA GLU A 216 20.10 -8.23 10.56
C GLU A 216 20.32 -8.85 9.18
N ARG A 217 21.46 -9.52 8.96
CA ARG A 217 21.73 -10.25 7.71
C ARG A 217 20.72 -11.38 7.51
N GLU A 218 20.45 -12.15 8.57
CA GLU A 218 19.45 -13.21 8.52
C GLU A 218 18.06 -12.66 8.21
N LEU A 219 17.66 -11.56 8.87
CA LEU A 219 16.38 -10.90 8.62
C LEU A 219 16.27 -10.45 7.16
N MET A 220 17.29 -9.77 6.65
CA MET A 220 17.35 -9.33 5.25
C MET A 220 17.24 -10.50 4.27
N MET A 221 17.92 -11.62 4.53
CA MET A 221 17.82 -12.83 3.71
C MET A 221 16.41 -13.44 3.76
N ASN A 222 15.82 -13.57 4.95
CA ASN A 222 14.49 -14.17 5.13
C ASN A 222 13.37 -13.34 4.49
N LEU A 223 13.51 -12.02 4.49
CA LEU A 223 12.54 -11.10 3.86
C LEU A 223 12.77 -10.96 2.34
N SER A 224 13.81 -11.58 1.78
CA SER A 224 14.13 -11.43 0.35
C SER A 224 13.11 -11.99 -0.62
N PRO A 225 12.53 -13.18 -0.42
CA PRO A 225 11.47 -13.68 -1.27
C PRO A 225 10.27 -12.74 -1.32
N ALA A 226 9.87 -12.20 -0.16
CA ALA A 226 8.74 -11.28 -0.09
C ALA A 226 8.99 -9.99 -0.85
N TYR A 227 10.19 -9.43 -0.71
CA TYR A 227 10.59 -8.26 -1.48
C TYR A 227 10.57 -8.51 -3.00
N LEU A 228 11.18 -9.60 -3.47
CA LEU A 228 11.28 -9.89 -4.90
C LEU A 228 9.90 -10.08 -5.52
N GLN A 229 9.04 -10.87 -4.87
CA GLN A 229 7.68 -11.10 -5.36
C GLN A 229 6.86 -9.81 -5.37
N TRP A 230 6.89 -9.03 -4.28
CA TRP A 230 6.16 -7.75 -4.24
C TRP A 230 6.66 -6.78 -5.32
N ARG A 231 7.98 -6.69 -5.52
CA ARG A 231 8.58 -5.85 -6.57
C ARG A 231 8.13 -6.27 -7.97
N GLU A 232 8.12 -7.56 -8.28
CA GLU A 232 7.64 -8.09 -9.55
C GLU A 232 6.15 -7.81 -9.75
N GLU A 233 5.32 -8.05 -8.72
CA GLU A 233 3.89 -7.76 -8.74
C GLU A 233 3.62 -6.28 -9.03
N THR A 234 4.25 -5.38 -8.28
CA THR A 234 4.10 -3.92 -8.44
C THR A 234 4.60 -3.44 -9.80
N LEU A 235 5.71 -3.98 -10.30
CA LEU A 235 6.24 -3.64 -11.63
C LEU A 235 5.27 -4.08 -12.73
N MET A 236 4.72 -5.28 -12.62
CA MET A 236 3.73 -5.80 -13.58
C MET A 236 2.45 -4.97 -13.59
N GLN A 237 1.95 -4.59 -12.41
CA GLN A 237 0.78 -3.71 -12.31
C GLN A 237 1.05 -2.33 -12.93
N GLY A 238 2.20 -1.73 -12.62
CA GLY A 238 2.60 -0.44 -13.20
C GLY A 238 2.73 -0.50 -14.71
N LEU A 239 3.30 -1.59 -15.26
CA LEU A 239 3.41 -1.80 -16.70
C LEU A 239 2.03 -1.96 -17.35
N GLN A 240 1.15 -2.75 -16.75
CA GLN A 240 -0.21 -2.97 -17.26
C GLN A 240 -1.02 -1.67 -17.26
N GLN A 241 -0.97 -0.90 -16.18
CA GLN A 241 -1.64 0.40 -16.08
C GLN A 241 -1.07 1.39 -17.10
N GLY A 242 0.26 1.46 -17.23
CA GLY A 242 0.92 2.32 -18.22
C GLY A 242 0.56 1.96 -19.66
N LEU A 243 0.51 0.66 -19.99
CA LEU A 243 0.09 0.18 -21.31
C LEU A 243 -1.37 0.51 -21.59
N GLN A 244 -2.26 0.29 -20.61
CA GLN A 244 -3.68 0.57 -20.76
C GLN A 244 -3.94 2.06 -20.97
N GLN A 245 -3.31 2.91 -20.17
CA GLN A 245 -3.40 4.37 -20.32
C GLN A 245 -2.82 4.82 -21.67
N GLY A 246 -1.65 4.30 -22.06
CA GLY A 246 -1.02 4.62 -23.33
C GLY A 246 -1.85 4.19 -24.54
N LEU A 247 -2.45 2.99 -24.49
CA LEU A 247 -3.33 2.49 -25.54
C LEU A 247 -4.60 3.33 -25.64
N GLN A 248 -5.22 3.67 -24.51
CA GLN A 248 -6.44 4.49 -24.48
C GLN A 248 -6.19 5.89 -25.06
N GLN A 249 -5.10 6.53 -24.63
CA GLN A 249 -4.70 7.84 -25.15
C GLN A 249 -4.35 7.77 -26.64
N GLY A 250 -3.57 6.78 -27.06
CA GLY A 250 -3.19 6.59 -28.45
C GLY A 250 -4.39 6.32 -29.37
N LEU A 251 -5.33 5.48 -28.92
CA LEU A 251 -6.56 5.20 -29.66
C LEU A 251 -7.43 6.46 -29.78
N GLN A 252 -7.60 7.20 -28.69
CA GLN A 252 -8.41 8.43 -28.70
C GLN A 252 -7.81 9.48 -29.64
N GLN A 253 -6.50 9.72 -29.57
CA GLN A 253 -5.81 10.66 -30.44
C GLN A 253 -5.87 10.20 -31.91
N GLY A 254 -5.58 8.93 -32.17
CA GLY A 254 -5.61 8.37 -33.51
C GLY A 254 -7.00 8.42 -34.14
N LEU A 255 -8.05 8.10 -33.38
CA LEU A 255 -9.43 8.16 -33.85
C LEU A 255 -9.87 9.61 -34.13
N GLN A 256 -9.49 10.56 -33.27
CA GLN A 256 -9.80 11.97 -33.47
C GLN A 256 -9.13 12.52 -34.73
N GLN A 257 -7.84 12.25 -34.92
CA GLN A 257 -7.10 12.67 -36.11
C GLN A 257 -7.65 12.02 -37.38
N GLY A 258 -7.89 10.71 -37.34
CA GLY A 258 -8.44 9.95 -38.47
C GLY A 258 -9.82 10.45 -38.87
N LEU A 259 -10.70 10.73 -37.90
CA LEU A 259 -12.03 11.27 -38.15
C LEU A 259 -11.97 12.68 -38.73
N GLN A 260 -11.10 13.55 -38.21
CA GLN A 260 -10.93 14.91 -38.73
C GLN A 260 -10.41 14.91 -40.17
N GLN A 261 -9.38 14.10 -40.46
CA GLN A 261 -8.84 13.95 -41.81
C GLN A 261 -9.88 13.36 -42.77
N GLY A 262 -10.61 12.32 -42.34
CA GLY A 262 -11.66 11.70 -43.13
C GLY A 262 -12.81 12.67 -43.46
N LEU A 263 -13.25 13.48 -42.49
CA LEU A 263 -14.27 14.50 -42.71
C LEU A 263 -13.79 15.61 -43.66
N GLN A 264 -12.56 16.09 -43.51
CA GLN A 264 -11.99 17.09 -44.39
C GLN A 264 -11.85 16.58 -45.82
N GLN A 265 -11.29 15.38 -46.00
CA GLN A 265 -11.14 14.75 -47.32
C GLN A 265 -12.50 14.49 -47.98
N GLY A 266 -13.46 13.95 -47.22
CA GLY A 266 -14.82 13.71 -47.71
C GLY A 266 -15.53 15.01 -48.13
N THR A 267 -15.34 16.09 -47.37
CA THR A 267 -15.89 17.41 -47.71
C THR A 267 -15.28 17.97 -48.99
N VAL A 268 -13.95 17.94 -49.13
CA VAL A 268 -13.24 18.44 -50.31
C VAL A 268 -13.61 17.62 -51.55
N GLN A 269 -13.66 16.30 -51.44
CA GLN A 269 -14.08 15.42 -52.54
C GLN A 269 -15.54 15.67 -52.94
N GLY A 270 -16.44 15.83 -51.97
CA GLY A 270 -17.85 16.17 -52.23
C GLY A 270 -18.00 17.52 -52.95
N GLN A 271 -17.30 18.56 -52.48
CA GLN A 271 -17.29 19.89 -53.12
C GLN A 271 -16.76 19.83 -54.55
N ARG A 272 -15.68 19.06 -54.78
CA ARG A 272 -15.11 18.86 -56.10
C ARG A 272 -16.10 18.21 -57.06
N LEU A 273 -16.72 17.09 -56.66
CA LEU A 273 -17.70 16.37 -57.49
C LEU A 273 -18.91 17.25 -57.82
N PHE A 274 -19.36 18.05 -56.86
CA PHE A 274 -20.43 19.01 -57.06
C PHE A 274 -20.04 20.08 -58.09
N LEU A 275 -18.85 20.67 -57.96
CA LEU A 275 -18.36 21.70 -58.88
C LEU A 275 -18.15 21.16 -60.30
N GLU A 276 -17.56 19.96 -60.42
CA GLU A 276 -17.42 19.25 -61.71
C GLU A 276 -18.80 19.05 -62.36
N SER A 277 -19.80 18.62 -61.59
CA SER A 277 -21.16 18.43 -62.11
C SER A 277 -21.80 19.74 -62.55
N LEU A 278 -21.66 20.81 -61.75
CA LEU A 278 -22.21 22.13 -62.05
C LEU A 278 -21.62 22.73 -63.34
N LEU A 279 -20.29 22.69 -63.47
CA LEU A 279 -19.59 23.22 -64.65
C LEU A 279 -19.97 22.43 -65.91
N LYS A 280 -20.13 21.09 -65.80
CA LYS A 280 -20.59 20.24 -66.90
C LYS A 280 -22.00 20.61 -67.37
N ILE A 281 -22.92 20.82 -66.42
CA ILE A 281 -24.30 21.21 -66.71
C ILE A 281 -24.33 22.59 -67.38
N ARG A 282 -23.55 23.54 -66.88
CA ARG A 282 -23.55 24.92 -67.36
C ARG A 282 -22.91 25.10 -68.73
N PHE A 283 -21.80 24.42 -68.99
CA PHE A 283 -20.97 24.61 -70.18
C PHE A 283 -21.00 23.43 -71.16
N GLY A 284 -21.80 22.40 -70.89
CA GLY A 284 -22.01 21.23 -71.74
C GLY A 284 -20.95 20.13 -71.61
N SER A 285 -19.67 20.49 -71.46
CA SER A 285 -18.56 19.55 -71.26
C SER A 285 -17.48 20.10 -70.32
N LEU A 286 -16.81 19.21 -69.57
CA LEU A 286 -15.53 19.53 -68.93
C LEU A 286 -14.39 19.12 -69.83
N ASP A 287 -13.73 20.11 -70.43
CA ASP A 287 -12.46 19.95 -71.12
C ASP A 287 -11.29 20.15 -70.14
N ALA A 288 -10.06 19.98 -70.65
CA ALA A 288 -8.84 20.12 -69.85
C ALA A 288 -8.68 21.53 -69.24
N GLU A 289 -9.16 22.58 -69.93
CA GLU A 289 -9.08 23.96 -69.45
C GLU A 289 -9.99 24.18 -68.24
N LEU A 290 -11.21 23.65 -68.28
CA LEU A 290 -12.14 23.72 -67.14
C LEU A 290 -11.71 22.82 -65.97
N LEU A 291 -11.11 21.65 -66.23
CA LEU A 291 -10.56 20.80 -65.17
C LEU A 291 -9.39 21.47 -64.44
N ALA A 292 -8.55 22.23 -65.16
CA ALA A 292 -7.38 22.90 -64.59
C ALA A 292 -7.74 24.01 -63.60
N ILE A 293 -8.92 24.65 -63.74
CA ILE A 293 -9.35 25.72 -62.84
C ILE A 293 -10.11 25.24 -61.59
N ILE A 294 -10.44 23.95 -61.50
CA ILE A 294 -11.16 23.39 -60.34
C ILE A 294 -10.31 23.42 -59.05
N PRO A 295 -9.02 23.02 -59.06
CA PRO A 295 -8.18 23.14 -57.87
C PRO A 295 -8.08 24.56 -57.28
N PRO A 296 -7.88 25.64 -58.06
CA PRO A 296 -7.89 27.00 -57.51
C PRO A 296 -9.29 27.49 -57.12
N LEU A 297 -10.37 27.05 -57.78
CA LEU A 297 -11.75 27.37 -57.38
C LEU A 297 -12.12 26.76 -56.01
N LEU A 298 -11.67 25.53 -55.74
CA LEU A 298 -11.91 24.84 -54.46
C LEU A 298 -11.16 25.47 -53.26
N LYS A 299 -10.19 26.35 -53.52
CA LYS A 299 -9.52 27.13 -52.46
C LYS A 299 -10.35 28.32 -51.97
N LEU A 300 -11.41 28.68 -52.70
CA LEU A 300 -12.31 29.78 -52.32
C LEU A 300 -13.41 29.31 -51.35
N PRO A 301 -13.97 30.22 -50.54
CA PRO A 301 -15.20 29.96 -49.79
C PRO A 301 -16.33 29.45 -50.70
N LEU A 302 -17.17 28.54 -50.20
CA LEU A 302 -18.17 27.81 -50.99
C LEU A 302 -19.18 28.75 -51.68
N ASP A 303 -19.56 29.83 -51.00
CA ASP A 303 -20.45 30.88 -51.50
C ASP A 303 -19.82 31.67 -52.65
N GLU A 304 -18.54 32.01 -52.52
CA GLU A 304 -17.79 32.71 -53.56
C GLU A 304 -17.57 31.81 -54.78
N CYS A 305 -17.18 30.56 -54.56
CA CYS A 305 -17.04 29.55 -55.61
C CYS A 305 -18.36 29.39 -56.39
N SER A 306 -19.47 29.15 -55.68
CA SER A 306 -20.80 28.98 -56.30
C SER A 306 -21.24 30.22 -57.09
N ARG A 307 -21.01 31.42 -56.54
CA ARG A 307 -21.34 32.69 -57.21
C ARG A 307 -20.56 32.85 -58.51
N LEU A 308 -19.24 32.64 -58.47
CA LEU A 308 -18.38 32.82 -59.65
C LEU A 308 -18.70 31.78 -60.73
N SER A 309 -18.94 30.53 -60.36
CA SER A 309 -19.36 29.48 -61.30
C SER A 309 -20.73 29.75 -61.93
N LEU A 310 -21.63 30.45 -61.24
CA LEU A 310 -22.98 30.78 -61.73
C LEU A 310 -23.11 32.11 -62.46
N GLN A 311 -22.18 33.04 -62.28
CA GLN A 311 -22.27 34.40 -62.84
C GLN A 311 -21.35 34.63 -64.03
N LEU A 312 -20.16 34.03 -64.04
CA LEU A 312 -19.18 34.25 -65.10
C LEU A 312 -19.47 33.38 -66.34
N SER A 313 -19.03 33.86 -67.50
CA SER A 313 -18.93 33.05 -68.71
C SER A 313 -17.79 32.03 -68.59
N ARG A 314 -17.73 31.06 -69.51
CA ARG A 314 -16.66 30.06 -69.57
C ARG A 314 -15.30 30.75 -69.69
N GLU A 315 -15.18 31.71 -70.61
CA GLU A 315 -13.94 32.41 -70.94
C GLU A 315 -13.48 33.29 -69.78
N GLU A 316 -14.40 33.98 -69.10
CA GLU A 316 -14.11 34.83 -67.94
C GLU A 316 -13.62 34.00 -66.74
N LEU A 317 -14.28 32.85 -66.50
CA LEU A 317 -13.91 31.94 -65.42
C LEU A 317 -12.52 31.34 -65.66
N ILE A 318 -12.24 30.89 -66.89
CA ILE A 318 -10.92 30.39 -67.27
C ILE A 318 -9.88 31.51 -67.15
N ALA A 319 -10.10 32.68 -67.75
CA ALA A 319 -9.13 33.79 -67.72
C ALA A 319 -8.77 34.24 -66.29
N ARG A 320 -9.72 34.14 -65.35
CA ARG A 320 -9.52 34.53 -63.95
C ARG A 320 -8.69 33.52 -63.15
N PHE A 321 -8.81 32.22 -63.45
CA PHE A 321 -8.17 31.16 -62.66
C PHE A 321 -7.04 30.40 -63.38
N SER A 322 -6.82 30.66 -64.67
CA SER A 322 -5.71 30.11 -65.46
C SER A 322 -4.38 30.85 -65.28
N ARG A 323 -4.36 31.99 -64.55
CA ARG A 323 -3.15 32.81 -64.30
C ARG A 323 -2.51 32.63 -62.91
N THR A 324 -2.91 31.62 -62.14
CA THR A 324 -2.38 31.38 -60.80
C THR A 324 -1.31 30.28 -60.78
N GLU A 325 -0.26 30.46 -61.59
CA GLU A 325 1.05 29.83 -61.37
C GLU A 325 2.12 30.92 -61.32
N ASN A 326 2.41 31.38 -60.09
CA ASN A 326 3.73 31.77 -59.61
C ASN A 326 3.72 31.75 -58.08
#